data_AF-A0A9D7WEZ9-F1
#
_entry.id   AF-A0A9D7WEZ9-F1
#
_cell.length_a   1.000
_cell.length_b   1.000
_cell.length_c   1.000
_cell.angle_alpha   90.00
_cell.angle_beta   90.00
_cell.angle_gamma   90.00
#
_symmetry.space_group_name_H-M   'P 1'
#
loop_
_entity.id
_entity.type
_entity.pdbx_description
1 polymer ?
#
loop_
_entity_poly.entity_id
_entity_poly.type
_entity_poly.pdbx_seq_one_letter_code
_entity_poly.pdbx_strand_id
1 'polypeptide(L)'
;ARAYAVFANGGWLVTPHLAAADIDWLSPEHRTKVAIQPSTLQTIREGLRSVVEAGTGAGLNGPGIPPAAGKTGTAEDSTGGPDHAWFGCYAPYPDGKIVVVAFAQNTPGGGSVHALPMAKKVLAEWERTRQR
;
A
#
# COMPACT_ATOMS: atom_id res chain seq x y z
N ALA A 1 -2.90 -2.53 -6.13
CA ALA A 1 -2.38 -3.42 -5.05
C ALA A 1 -1.17 -4.25 -5.51
N ARG A 2 -1.27 -5.05 -6.58
CA ARG A 2 -0.19 -5.94 -7.05
C ARG A 2 1.19 -5.27 -7.22
N ALA A 3 1.25 -4.08 -7.81
CA ALA A 3 2.51 -3.33 -7.96
C ALA A 3 3.15 -2.96 -6.61
N TYR A 4 2.34 -2.53 -5.63
CA TYR A 4 2.83 -2.20 -4.28
C TYR A 4 3.37 -3.43 -3.53
N ALA A 5 2.87 -4.63 -3.83
CA ALA A 5 3.36 -5.86 -3.24
C ALA A 5 4.86 -6.06 -3.52
N VAL A 6 5.35 -5.64 -4.70
CA VAL A 6 6.78 -5.69 -5.07
C VAL A 6 7.63 -4.97 -4.02
N PHE A 7 7.22 -3.79 -3.57
CA PHE A 7 7.99 -3.02 -2.59
C PHE A 7 7.86 -3.58 -1.17
N ALA A 8 6.70 -4.16 -0.86
CA ALA A 8 6.39 -4.74 0.44
C ALA A 8 7.17 -6.04 0.71
N ASN A 9 7.44 -6.84 -0.31
CA ASN A 9 7.93 -8.22 -0.17
C ASN A 9 9.35 -8.45 -0.73
N GLY A 10 10.14 -7.39 -0.89
CA GLY A 10 11.53 -7.52 -1.33
C GLY A 10 11.71 -7.75 -2.84
N GLY A 11 10.78 -7.25 -3.67
CA GLY A 11 10.94 -7.20 -5.14
C GLY A 11 10.23 -8.30 -5.91
N TRP A 12 9.27 -9.00 -5.30
CA TRP A 12 8.52 -10.09 -5.95
C TRP A 12 7.14 -9.62 -6.42
N LEU A 13 6.89 -9.72 -7.72
CA LEU A 13 5.57 -9.54 -8.30
C LEU A 13 4.76 -10.83 -8.11
N VAL A 14 3.82 -10.79 -7.16
CA VAL A 14 2.94 -11.93 -6.84
C VAL A 14 1.71 -11.96 -7.73
N THR A 15 1.07 -13.13 -7.83
CA THR A 15 -0.24 -13.30 -8.49
C THR A 15 -1.34 -13.26 -7.43
N PRO A 16 -2.23 -12.26 -7.42
CA PRO A 16 -3.36 -12.22 -6.49
C PRO A 16 -4.29 -13.42 -6.73
N HIS A 17 -4.71 -14.06 -5.65
CA HIS A 17 -5.59 -15.22 -5.64
C HIS A 17 -6.54 -15.12 -4.44
N LEU A 18 -7.74 -15.70 -4.56
CA LEU A 18 -8.75 -15.70 -3.49
C LEU A 18 -8.84 -17.07 -2.80
N ALA A 19 -8.74 -18.16 -3.57
CA ALA A 19 -8.75 -19.50 -3.02
C ALA A 19 -7.36 -19.84 -2.49
N ALA A 20 -7.31 -20.41 -1.28
CA ALA A 20 -6.06 -20.93 -0.75
C ALA A 20 -5.50 -22.00 -1.70
N ALA A 21 -6.34 -22.96 -2.13
CA ALA A 21 -5.95 -24.14 -2.90
C ALA A 21 -4.75 -24.88 -2.26
N ASP A 22 -4.49 -26.13 -2.64
CA ASP A 22 -3.23 -26.78 -2.27
C ASP A 22 -2.11 -26.32 -3.22
N ILE A 23 -1.90 -25.00 -3.29
CA ILE A 23 -0.93 -24.33 -4.16
C ILE A 23 -0.02 -23.46 -3.30
N ASP A 24 1.30 -23.64 -3.40
CA ASP A 24 2.28 -22.74 -2.79
C ASP A 24 2.44 -21.47 -3.63
N TRP A 25 1.56 -20.51 -3.45
CA TRP A 25 1.61 -19.22 -4.16
C TRP A 25 2.86 -18.38 -3.88
N LEU A 26 3.69 -18.76 -2.90
CA LEU A 26 4.96 -18.12 -2.60
C LEU A 26 6.15 -18.81 -3.27
N SER A 27 5.94 -19.93 -3.95
CA SER A 27 6.97 -20.59 -4.74
C SER A 27 7.42 -19.70 -5.91
N PRO A 28 8.67 -19.82 -6.39
CA PRO A 28 9.16 -19.07 -7.55
C PRO A 28 8.36 -19.28 -8.85
N GLU A 29 7.56 -20.35 -8.95
CA GLU A 29 6.75 -20.63 -10.15
C GLU A 29 5.52 -19.70 -10.25
N HIS A 30 5.06 -19.16 -9.11
CA HIS A 30 3.83 -18.35 -9.01
C HIS A 30 4.09 -16.85 -8.80
N ARG A 31 5.36 -16.44 -8.75
CA ARG A 31 5.78 -15.03 -8.61
C ARG A 31 7.00 -14.72 -9.46
N THR A 32 7.10 -13.48 -9.93
CA THR A 32 8.22 -13.02 -10.76
C THR A 32 9.12 -12.10 -9.96
N LYS A 33 10.44 -12.36 -9.94
CA LYS A 33 11.38 -11.39 -9.39
C LYS A 33 11.49 -10.22 -10.36
N VAL A 34 11.15 -9.02 -9.90
CA VAL A 34 11.31 -7.81 -10.71
C VAL A 34 12.80 -7.52 -10.83
N ALA A 35 13.26 -7.20 -12.04
CA ALA A 35 14.63 -6.79 -12.32
C ALA A 35 14.89 -5.36 -11.80
N ILE A 36 14.97 -5.24 -10.47
CA ILE A 36 15.27 -4.00 -9.75
C ILE A 36 16.54 -4.20 -8.92
N GLN A 37 17.45 -3.22 -8.98
CA GLN A 37 18.64 -3.26 -8.14
C GLN A 37 18.24 -3.18 -6.66
N PRO A 38 18.90 -3.92 -5.75
CA PRO A 38 18.60 -3.88 -4.32
C PRO A 38 18.63 -2.47 -3.73
N SER A 39 19.61 -1.65 -4.14
CA SER A 39 19.73 -0.24 -3.74
C SER A 39 18.54 0.59 -4.21
N THR A 40 18.10 0.44 -5.46
CA THR A 40 16.92 1.13 -5.99
C THR A 40 15.65 0.73 -5.24
N LEU A 41 15.48 -0.57 -4.95
CA LEU A 41 14.34 -1.03 -4.15
C LEU A 41 14.35 -0.42 -2.75
N GLN A 42 15.52 -0.36 -2.11
CA GLN A 42 15.69 0.27 -0.81
C GLN A 42 15.33 1.76 -0.85
N THR A 43 15.85 2.52 -1.82
CA THR A 43 15.52 3.94 -2.00
C THR A 43 14.02 4.18 -2.18
N ILE A 44 13.33 3.32 -2.94
CA ILE A 44 11.86 3.41 -3.09
C ILE A 44 11.16 3.14 -1.76
N ARG A 45 11.57 2.09 -1.02
CA ARG A 45 10.97 1.75 0.29
C ARG A 45 11.16 2.89 1.29
N GLU A 46 12.34 3.48 1.34
CA GLU A 46 12.65 4.66 2.18
C GLU A 46 11.81 5.87 1.77
N GLY A 47 11.71 6.19 0.47
CA GLY A 47 10.87 7.29 0.00
C GLY A 47 9.38 7.12 0.37
N LEU A 48 8.84 5.91 0.21
CA LEU A 48 7.48 5.58 0.64
C LEU A 48 7.30 5.66 2.16
N ARG A 49 8.34 5.34 2.93
CA ARG A 49 8.34 5.48 4.39
C ARG A 49 8.34 6.94 4.80
N SER A 50 9.18 7.78 4.20
CA SER A 50 9.27 9.21 4.48
C SER A 50 7.95 9.96 4.23
N VAL A 51 7.19 9.55 3.21
CA VAL A 51 5.84 10.11 2.96
C VAL A 51 4.90 9.89 4.15
N VAL A 52 4.98 8.72 4.79
CA VAL A 52 4.19 8.38 5.98
C VAL A 52 4.79 8.98 7.23
N GLU A 53 6.10 9.13 7.36
CA GLU A 53 6.72 9.69 8.58
C GLU A 53 6.50 11.20 8.71
N ALA A 54 6.66 11.95 7.62
CA ALA A 54 6.65 13.41 7.66
C ALA A 54 6.03 14.08 6.42
N GLY A 55 5.53 13.31 5.45
CA GLY A 55 4.99 13.84 4.20
C GLY A 55 3.46 13.89 4.14
N THR A 56 2.94 13.85 2.92
CA THR A 56 1.50 13.89 2.64
C THR A 56 0.73 12.69 3.19
N GLY A 57 1.43 11.63 3.62
CA GLY A 57 0.88 10.43 4.24
C GLY A 57 0.91 10.44 5.77
N ALA A 58 1.39 11.51 6.42
CA ALA A 58 1.59 11.56 7.86
C ALA A 58 0.34 11.23 8.69
N GLY A 59 -0.85 11.55 8.16
CA GLY A 59 -2.13 11.22 8.79
C GLY A 59 -2.41 9.71 8.95
N LEU A 60 -1.64 8.85 8.28
CA LEU A 60 -1.76 7.39 8.42
C LEU A 60 -1.33 6.93 9.82
N ASN A 61 -0.35 7.60 10.46
CA ASN A 61 0.14 7.20 11.76
C ASN A 61 -0.91 7.38 12.85
N GLY A 62 -0.87 6.52 13.87
CA GLY A 62 -1.72 6.64 15.04
C GLY A 62 -1.67 5.38 15.92
N PRO A 63 -2.31 5.43 17.09
CA PRO A 63 -2.43 4.27 17.96
C PRO A 63 -3.03 3.07 17.22
N GLY A 64 -2.46 1.89 17.41
CA GLY A 64 -2.93 0.66 16.76
C GLY A 64 -2.66 0.56 15.26
N ILE A 65 -1.86 1.47 14.69
CA ILE A 65 -1.39 1.37 13.30
C ILE A 65 0.06 0.90 13.31
N PRO A 66 0.40 -0.25 12.70
CA PRO A 66 1.79 -0.69 12.58
C PRO A 66 2.60 0.30 11.72
N PRO A 67 3.93 0.36 11.88
CA PRO A 67 4.79 1.14 10.99
C PRO A 67 4.47 0.82 9.53
N ALA A 68 4.19 1.82 8.72
CA ALA A 68 3.75 1.64 7.34
C ALA A 68 4.55 2.52 6.38
N ALA A 69 4.48 2.19 5.10
CA ALA A 69 5.00 3.00 4.00
C ALA A 69 3.94 3.11 2.91
N GLY A 70 3.87 4.25 2.23
CA GLY A 70 2.81 4.48 1.25
C GLY A 70 2.93 5.80 0.50
N LYS A 71 1.95 6.07 -0.35
CA LYS A 71 1.90 7.28 -1.17
C LYS A 71 0.46 7.73 -1.40
N THR A 72 0.28 9.05 -1.37
CA THR A 72 -0.95 9.73 -1.81
C THR A 72 -0.96 9.89 -3.33
N GLY A 73 -2.14 9.76 -3.93
CA GLY A 73 -2.41 10.15 -5.31
C GLY A 73 -3.69 10.98 -5.41
N THR A 74 -3.70 11.89 -6.36
CA THR A 74 -4.88 12.64 -6.81
C THR A 74 -4.85 12.57 -8.33
N ALA A 75 -5.98 12.26 -8.95
CA ALA A 75 -6.10 12.22 -10.40
C ALA A 75 -7.32 13.02 -10.83
N GLU A 76 -7.16 13.88 -11.82
CA GLU A 76 -8.26 14.63 -12.41
C GLU A 76 -9.25 13.66 -13.09
N ASP A 77 -10.54 13.97 -13.00
CA ASP A 77 -11.55 13.21 -13.74
C ASP A 77 -11.57 13.65 -15.21
N SER A 78 -11.52 12.67 -16.12
CA SER A 78 -11.47 12.91 -17.56
C SER A 78 -12.70 13.62 -18.14
N THR A 79 -13.83 13.61 -17.42
CA THR A 79 -15.07 14.27 -17.85
C THR A 79 -15.24 15.68 -17.29
N GLY A 80 -14.23 16.17 -16.54
CA GLY A 80 -14.27 17.47 -15.86
C GLY A 80 -15.04 17.45 -14.53
N GLY A 81 -15.33 16.25 -14.00
CA GLY A 81 -15.88 16.08 -12.67
C GLY A 81 -14.84 16.30 -11.56
N PRO A 82 -15.22 16.11 -10.29
CA PRO A 82 -14.29 16.22 -9.18
C PRO A 82 -13.16 15.19 -9.28
N ASP A 83 -12.00 15.52 -8.71
CA ASP A 83 -10.83 14.63 -8.65
C ASP A 83 -11.15 13.24 -8.04
N HIS A 84 -10.28 12.30 -8.32
CA HIS A 84 -10.23 11.01 -7.65
C HIS A 84 -9.08 10.96 -6.63
N ALA A 85 -9.37 10.43 -5.45
CA ALA A 85 -8.41 10.28 -4.37
C ALA A 85 -7.89 8.84 -4.28
N TRP A 86 -6.57 8.69 -4.23
CA TRP A 86 -5.89 7.40 -4.09
C TRP A 86 -4.95 7.39 -2.88
N PHE A 87 -4.87 6.25 -2.21
CA PHE A 87 -3.81 5.99 -1.25
C PHE A 87 -3.39 4.53 -1.32
N GLY A 88 -2.12 4.29 -1.61
CA GLY A 88 -1.52 2.96 -1.58
C GLY A 88 -0.52 2.85 -0.44
N CYS A 89 -0.62 1.81 0.38
CA CYS A 89 0.33 1.54 1.44
C CYS A 89 0.56 0.05 1.68
N TYR A 90 1.64 -0.26 2.40
CA TYR A 90 1.88 -1.58 2.95
C TYR A 90 2.36 -1.48 4.40
N ALA A 91 2.10 -2.55 5.17
CA ALA A 91 2.52 -2.67 6.55
C ALA A 91 2.74 -4.15 6.94
N PRO A 92 3.60 -4.44 7.94
CA PRO A 92 4.50 -3.49 8.58
C PRO A 92 5.65 -3.10 7.64
N TYR A 93 6.24 -1.93 7.82
CA TYR A 93 7.50 -1.57 7.22
C TYR A 93 8.66 -2.18 8.04
N PRO A 94 9.72 -2.72 7.40
CA PRO A 94 9.90 -2.82 5.96
C PRO A 94 9.18 -4.05 5.35
N ASP A 95 9.06 -5.16 6.08
CA ASP A 95 8.60 -6.45 5.52
C ASP A 95 7.08 -6.61 5.58
N GLY A 96 6.42 -6.06 4.56
CA GLY A 96 4.98 -5.94 4.48
C GLY A 96 4.26 -7.29 4.47
N LYS A 97 3.21 -7.38 5.29
CA LYS A 97 2.28 -8.52 5.39
C LYS A 97 0.91 -8.20 4.81
N ILE A 98 0.58 -6.92 4.66
CA ILE A 98 -0.61 -6.44 3.97
C ILE A 98 -0.24 -5.30 3.00
N VAL A 99 -0.97 -5.25 1.88
CA VAL A 99 -1.01 -4.08 1.00
C VAL A 99 -2.45 -3.60 0.95
N VAL A 100 -2.66 -2.30 1.17
CA VAL A 100 -3.97 -1.67 1.06
C VAL A 100 -3.90 -0.61 -0.04
N VAL A 101 -4.88 -0.62 -0.95
CA VAL A 101 -5.09 0.46 -1.90
C VAL A 101 -6.52 0.94 -1.72
N ALA A 102 -6.66 2.18 -1.25
CA ALA A 102 -7.93 2.86 -1.15
C ALA A 102 -8.12 3.81 -2.33
N PHE A 103 -9.35 3.85 -2.83
CA PHE A 103 -9.80 4.70 -3.91
C PHE A 103 -11.12 5.35 -3.51
N ALA A 104 -11.22 6.65 -3.68
CA ALA A 104 -12.47 7.39 -3.59
C ALA A 104 -12.67 8.16 -4.89
N GLN A 105 -13.76 7.86 -5.58
CA GLN A 105 -14.11 8.46 -6.86
C GLN A 105 -14.83 9.79 -6.65
N ASN A 106 -14.56 10.75 -7.53
CA ASN A 106 -15.27 12.05 -7.60
C ASN A 106 -15.37 12.75 -6.24
N THR A 107 -14.25 12.85 -5.54
CA THR A 107 -14.16 13.51 -4.24
C THR A 107 -13.39 14.83 -4.34
N PRO A 108 -13.86 15.94 -3.75
CA PRO A 108 -13.07 17.16 -3.68
C PRO A 108 -11.85 16.96 -2.77
N GLY A 109 -10.66 17.34 -3.23
CA GLY A 109 -9.42 17.21 -2.46
C GLY A 109 -8.66 15.91 -2.71
N GLY A 110 -7.40 15.87 -2.28
CA GLY A 110 -6.47 14.81 -2.66
C GLY A 110 -6.55 13.51 -1.84
N GLY A 111 -5.69 12.55 -2.19
CA GLY A 111 -5.58 11.23 -1.54
C GLY A 111 -5.47 11.25 -0.02
N SER A 112 -4.89 12.30 0.57
CA SER A 112 -4.75 12.46 2.03
C SER A 112 -6.07 12.73 2.74
N VAL A 113 -7.07 13.28 2.05
CA VAL A 113 -8.35 13.70 2.65
C VAL A 113 -9.31 12.52 2.74
N HIS A 114 -9.42 11.72 1.66
CA HIS A 114 -10.44 10.67 1.56
C HIS A 114 -9.87 9.25 1.61
N ALA A 115 -8.90 8.94 0.74
CA ALA A 115 -8.38 7.59 0.60
C ALA A 115 -7.48 7.15 1.77
N LEU A 116 -6.67 8.07 2.32
CA LEU A 116 -5.81 7.78 3.46
C LEU A 116 -6.60 7.34 4.72
N PRO A 117 -7.67 8.06 5.15
CA PRO A 117 -8.48 7.62 6.28
C PRO A 117 -9.13 6.24 6.07
N MET A 118 -9.52 5.90 4.83
CA MET A 118 -10.04 4.56 4.51
C MET A 118 -8.97 3.49 4.73
N ALA A 119 -7.76 3.69 4.19
CA ALA A 119 -6.65 2.77 4.38
C ALA A 119 -6.26 2.62 5.87
N LYS A 120 -6.27 3.73 6.62
CA LYS A 120 -5.99 3.72 8.07
C LYS A 120 -6.97 2.84 8.85
N LYS A 121 -8.27 2.90 8.55
CA LYS A 121 -9.28 2.05 9.19
C LYS A 121 -9.03 0.56 8.92
N VAL A 122 -8.67 0.22 7.68
CA VAL A 122 -8.33 -1.17 7.30
C VAL A 122 -7.09 -1.66 8.05
N LEU A 123 -6.03 -0.84 8.11
CA LEU A 123 -4.81 -1.21 8.85
C LEU A 123 -5.05 -1.38 10.36
N ALA A 124 -5.84 -0.48 10.97
CA ALA A 124 -6.20 -0.60 12.38
C ALA A 124 -6.92 -1.91 12.68
N GLU A 125 -7.89 -2.26 11.85
CA GLU A 125 -8.66 -3.49 12.01
C GLU A 125 -7.80 -4.74 11.75
N TRP A 126 -6.95 -4.70 10.74
CA TRP A 126 -5.99 -5.77 10.46
C TRP A 126 -4.96 -5.95 11.59
N GLU A 127 -4.55 -4.88 12.28
CA GLU A 127 -3.70 -4.96 13.49
C GLU A 127 -4.44 -5.59 14.65
N ARG A 128 -5.65 -5.09 14.93
CA ARG A 128 -6.49 -5.60 16.02
C ARG A 128 -6.82 -7.09 15.87
N THR A 129 -7.05 -7.56 14.65
CA THR A 129 -7.44 -8.95 14.38
C THR A 129 -6.28 -9.93 14.41
N ARG A 130 -5.06 -9.53 14.01
CA ARG A 130 -3.91 -10.45 14.02
C ARG A 130 -3.29 -10.68 15.40
N GLN A 131 -3.59 -9.80 16.36
CA GLN A 131 -3.12 -9.90 17.75
C GLN A 131 -4.00 -10.84 18.60
N ARG A 132 -5.10 -11.35 18.02
CA ARG A 132 -5.94 -12.39 18.62
C ARG A 132 -5.45 -13.76 18.17
#